data_AF-A0A254N5G6-F1
#
_entry.id   AF-A0A254N5G6-F1
#
_cell.length_a   1.000
_cell.length_b   1.000
_cell.length_c   1.000
_cell.angle_alpha   90.00
_cell.angle_beta   90.00
_cell.angle_gamma   90.00
#
_symmetry.space_group_name_H-M   'P 1'
#
loop_
_entity.id
_entity.type
_entity.pdbx_description
1 polymer ?
#
loop_
_entity_poly.entity_id
_entity_poly.type
_entity_poly.pdbx_seq_one_letter_code
_entity_poly.pdbx_strand_id
1 'polypeptide(L)'
;MSAHHLIVGGQRSGKSRQAEALALRWPGRVSVVATALAADDEMRARIEHHRAMRPAHFHTLEAPLALSAALQAADDAQHLLVVDCLTLWLVNWLMPMDGEPDLAGWAAERAALLDVLPRLRAQVIFVSNEVGWGVSPMSREARHYVDELGRLNQDIARRCGQLTLMVAGQAWSRPVEDMTHA
;
A
#
# COMPACT_ATOMS: atom_id res chain seq x y z
N MET A 1 -10.72 -15.14 -9.22
CA MET A 1 -9.63 -14.65 -8.35
C MET A 1 -9.47 -13.16 -8.61
N SER A 2 -9.27 -12.37 -7.56
CA SER A 2 -9.06 -10.92 -7.70
C SER A 2 -7.82 -10.62 -8.55
N ALA A 3 -7.86 -9.59 -9.39
CA ALA A 3 -6.72 -9.16 -10.19
C ALA A 3 -5.74 -8.27 -9.40
N HIS A 4 -6.01 -7.97 -8.13
CA HIS A 4 -5.12 -7.15 -7.31
C HIS A 4 -3.85 -7.92 -6.91
N HIS A 5 -2.78 -7.16 -6.63
CA HIS A 5 -1.47 -7.69 -6.29
C HIS A 5 -0.93 -6.98 -5.04
N LEU A 6 -0.52 -7.73 -4.03
CA LEU A 6 0.20 -7.19 -2.88
C LEU A 6 1.71 -7.47 -3.00
N ILE A 7 2.53 -6.44 -2.81
CA ILE A 7 3.99 -6.51 -2.77
C ILE A 7 4.46 -6.08 -1.38
N VAL A 8 5.08 -7.03 -0.66
CA VAL A 8 5.61 -6.84 0.70
C VAL A 8 7.13 -7.03 0.75
N GLY A 9 7.75 -6.64 1.87
CA GLY A 9 9.18 -6.82 2.12
C GLY A 9 9.79 -5.69 2.93
N GLY A 10 11.06 -5.84 3.32
CA GLY A 10 11.75 -4.87 4.19
C GLY A 10 12.01 -3.50 3.54
N GLN A 11 12.42 -2.53 4.35
CA GLN A 11 12.83 -1.21 3.84
C GLN A 11 13.97 -1.35 2.81
N ARG A 12 13.90 -0.60 1.71
CA ARG A 12 14.87 -0.65 0.60
C ARG A 12 15.03 -2.04 -0.07
N SER A 13 14.06 -2.94 0.07
CA SER A 13 14.13 -4.28 -0.57
C SER A 13 13.81 -4.30 -2.08
N GLY A 14 13.44 -3.17 -2.68
CA GLY A 14 13.15 -3.06 -4.12
C GLY A 14 11.65 -3.08 -4.48
N LYS A 15 10.73 -3.00 -3.51
CA LYS A 15 9.28 -3.04 -3.74
C LYS A 15 8.75 -2.02 -4.74
N SER A 16 9.06 -0.73 -4.55
CA SER A 16 8.55 0.32 -5.44
C SER A 16 9.04 0.11 -6.88
N ARG A 17 10.32 -0.28 -7.07
CA ARG A 17 10.86 -0.64 -8.39
C ARG A 17 10.10 -1.82 -9.02
N GLN A 18 9.77 -2.84 -8.23
CA GLN A 18 9.00 -3.98 -8.72
C GLN A 18 7.56 -3.56 -9.12
N ALA A 19 6.91 -2.73 -8.31
CA ALA A 19 5.58 -2.19 -8.59
C ALA A 19 5.59 -1.35 -9.87
N GLU A 20 6.59 -0.47 -10.05
CA GLU A 20 6.79 0.31 -11.27
C GLU A 20 7.06 -0.58 -12.49
N ALA A 21 7.91 -1.61 -12.36
CA ALA A 21 8.18 -2.53 -13.45
C ALA A 21 6.93 -3.30 -13.88
N LEU A 22 6.06 -3.68 -12.94
CA LEU A 22 4.75 -4.26 -13.23
C LEU A 22 3.85 -3.25 -13.94
N ALA A 23 3.80 -2.02 -13.44
CA ALA A 23 2.97 -0.97 -13.98
C ALA A 23 3.37 -0.52 -15.39
N LEU A 24 4.66 -0.49 -15.70
CA LEU A 24 5.17 -0.20 -17.05
C LEU A 24 4.74 -1.23 -18.10
N ARG A 25 4.37 -2.44 -17.69
CA ARG A 25 3.85 -3.48 -18.60
C ARG A 25 2.34 -3.40 -18.78
N TRP A 26 1.66 -2.52 -18.04
CA TRP A 26 0.23 -2.33 -18.16
C TRP A 26 -0.09 -1.61 -19.49
N PRO A 27 -1.00 -2.15 -20.32
CA PRO A 27 -1.31 -1.55 -21.61
C PRO A 27 -2.20 -0.29 -21.52
N GLY A 28 -2.83 -0.06 -20.37
CA GLY A 28 -3.76 1.05 -20.17
C GLY A 28 -3.19 2.19 -19.35
N ARG A 29 -4.07 2.93 -18.67
CA ARG A 29 -3.67 4.05 -17.80
C ARG A 29 -3.03 3.53 -16.52
N VAL A 30 -2.09 4.29 -15.98
CA VAL A 30 -1.46 4.02 -14.68
C VAL A 30 -1.54 5.28 -13.82
N SER A 31 -2.01 5.13 -12.58
CA SER A 31 -1.90 6.16 -11.55
C SER A 31 -1.20 5.61 -10.31
N VAL A 32 -0.28 6.39 -9.75
CA VAL A 32 0.27 6.16 -8.42
C VAL A 32 -0.61 6.87 -7.41
N VAL A 33 -1.16 6.12 -6.46
CA VAL A 33 -1.89 6.64 -5.31
C VAL A 33 -0.89 6.83 -4.17
N ALA A 34 -0.44 8.07 -4.01
CA ALA A 34 0.55 8.44 -3.00
C ALA A 34 -0.14 8.65 -1.65
N THR A 35 0.27 7.87 -0.66
CA THR A 35 -0.27 7.97 0.71
C THR A 35 0.69 8.66 1.67
N ALA A 36 1.93 8.91 1.26
CA ALA A 36 2.93 9.59 2.08
C ALA A 36 2.58 11.07 2.28
N LEU A 37 2.71 11.57 3.50
CA LEU A 37 2.71 12.99 3.82
C LEU A 37 4.16 13.51 3.97
N ALA A 38 4.43 14.71 3.46
CA ALA A 38 5.73 15.37 3.62
C ALA A 38 5.85 15.98 5.03
N ALA A 39 6.05 15.12 6.03
CA ALA A 39 6.13 15.48 7.44
C ALA A 39 7.40 16.26 7.82
N ASP A 40 8.52 15.94 7.18
CA ASP A 40 9.82 16.55 7.42
C ASP A 40 10.59 16.73 6.09
N ASP A 41 11.73 17.42 6.16
CA ASP A 41 12.55 17.71 4.97
C ASP A 41 13.12 16.43 4.34
N GLU A 42 13.41 15.40 5.14
CA GLU A 42 13.88 14.11 4.63
C GLU A 42 12.80 13.41 3.82
N MET A 43 11.57 13.36 4.33
CA MET A 43 10.41 12.79 3.67
C MET A 43 10.04 13.59 2.43
N ARG A 44 10.14 14.93 2.47
CA ARG A 44 9.94 15.78 1.30
C ARG A 44 10.93 15.45 0.19
N ALA A 45 12.23 15.39 0.51
CA ALA A 45 13.26 15.01 -0.45
C ALA A 45 13.06 13.59 -1.01
N ARG A 46 12.61 12.65 -0.17
CA ARG A 46 12.27 11.29 -0.61
C ARG A 46 11.08 11.26 -1.56
N ILE A 47 10.01 12.01 -1.26
CA ILE A 47 8.83 12.13 -2.13
C ILE A 47 9.21 12.76 -3.46
N GLU A 48 10.00 13.84 -3.46
CA GLU A 48 10.47 14.51 -4.67
C GLU A 48 11.34 13.59 -5.53
N HIS A 49 12.31 12.92 -4.92
CA HIS A 49 13.14 11.94 -5.61
C HIS A 49 12.29 10.83 -6.24
N HIS A 50 11.33 10.29 -5.48
CA HIS A 50 10.47 9.23 -5.96
C HIS A 50 9.53 9.70 -7.07
N ARG A 51 9.00 10.93 -7.00
CA ARG A 51 8.22 11.55 -8.09
C ARG A 51 9.07 11.74 -9.35
N ALA A 52 10.31 12.20 -9.22
CA ALA A 52 11.21 12.44 -10.34
C ALA A 52 11.62 11.15 -11.08
N MET A 53 11.65 10.01 -10.38
CA MET A 53 11.97 8.71 -10.96
C MET A 53 10.78 8.04 -11.66
N ARG A 54 9.55 8.56 -11.48
CA ARG A 54 8.36 7.98 -12.11
C ARG A 54 8.36 8.23 -13.62
N PRO A 55 7.88 7.26 -14.42
CA PRO A 55 7.62 7.49 -15.82
C PRO A 55 6.66 8.67 -16.02
N ALA A 56 6.95 9.54 -17.00
CA ALA A 56 6.17 10.77 -17.23
C ALA A 56 4.69 10.55 -17.55
N HIS A 57 4.31 9.34 -17.99
CA HIS A 57 2.93 8.98 -18.31
C HIS A 57 2.15 8.45 -17.09
N PHE A 58 2.78 8.34 -15.92
CA PHE A 58 2.08 7.97 -14.68
C PHE A 58 1.42 9.21 -14.08
N HIS A 59 0.12 9.12 -13.80
CA HIS A 59 -0.56 10.15 -13.01
C HIS A 59 -0.30 9.93 -11.52
N THR A 60 -0.38 11.00 -10.72
CA THR A 60 -0.30 10.89 -9.25
C THR A 60 -1.61 11.35 -8.65
N LEU A 61 -2.18 10.53 -7.76
CA LEU A 61 -3.34 10.83 -6.93
C LEU A 61 -2.87 10.87 -5.48
N GLU A 62 -3.15 11.95 -4.76
CA GLU A 62 -2.81 12.04 -3.34
C GLU A 62 -3.98 11.54 -2.49
N ALA A 63 -3.73 10.53 -1.67
CA ALA A 63 -4.75 9.94 -0.80
C ALA A 63 -4.13 9.53 0.55
N PRO A 64 -3.68 10.50 1.37
CA PRO A 64 -3.00 10.21 2.63
C PRO A 64 -3.92 9.57 3.68
N LEU A 65 -5.24 9.81 3.60
CA LEU A 65 -6.24 9.28 4.53
C LEU A 65 -7.35 8.53 3.79
N ALA A 66 -8.08 9.20 2.90
CA ALA A 66 -9.23 8.66 2.17
C ALA A 66 -8.82 7.84 0.92
N LEU A 67 -8.12 6.72 1.13
CA LEU A 67 -7.67 5.82 0.07
C LEU A 67 -8.84 5.13 -0.64
N SER A 68 -9.84 4.68 0.09
CA SER A 68 -11.03 4.00 -0.42
C SER A 68 -11.75 4.86 -1.48
N ALA A 69 -12.01 6.13 -1.16
CA ALA A 69 -12.64 7.10 -2.05
C ALA A 69 -11.77 7.40 -3.28
N ALA A 70 -10.44 7.53 -3.11
CA ALA A 70 -9.52 7.77 -4.22
C ALA A 70 -9.51 6.60 -5.22
N LEU A 71 -9.52 5.36 -4.72
CA LEU A 71 -9.61 4.17 -5.58
C LEU A 71 -10.95 4.10 -6.33
N GLN A 72 -12.07 4.42 -5.67
CA GLN A 72 -13.39 4.46 -6.31
C GLN A 72 -13.46 5.54 -7.40
N ALA A 73 -12.95 6.74 -7.12
CA ALA A 73 -12.98 7.84 -8.07
C ALA A 73 -12.14 7.56 -9.33
N ALA A 74 -11.09 6.75 -9.19
CA ALA A 74 -10.21 6.34 -10.28
C ALA A 74 -10.62 4.99 -10.91
N ASP A 75 -11.74 4.38 -10.50
CA ASP A 75 -12.15 3.05 -10.93
C ASP A 75 -12.48 3.00 -12.43
N ASP A 76 -11.70 2.22 -13.17
CA ASP A 76 -11.87 2.00 -14.59
C ASP A 76 -11.16 0.71 -15.00
N ALA A 77 -11.81 -0.09 -15.86
CA ALA A 77 -11.32 -1.42 -16.23
C ALA A 77 -9.98 -1.41 -16.99
N GLN A 78 -9.56 -0.27 -17.54
CA GLN A 78 -8.28 -0.10 -18.23
C GLN A 78 -7.25 0.66 -17.38
N HIS A 79 -7.51 0.79 -16.07
CA HIS A 79 -6.67 1.53 -15.15
C HIS A 79 -5.97 0.59 -14.16
N LEU A 80 -4.67 0.79 -14.00
CA LEU A 80 -3.88 0.22 -12.93
C LEU A 80 -3.55 1.30 -11.89
N LEU A 81 -3.87 1.01 -10.64
CA LEU A 81 -3.61 1.88 -9.51
C LEU A 81 -2.47 1.30 -8.67
N VAL A 82 -1.42 2.08 -8.42
CA VAL A 82 -0.28 1.66 -7.58
C VAL A 82 -0.33 2.42 -6.27
N VAL A 83 -0.70 1.75 -5.18
CA VAL A 83 -0.73 2.35 -3.84
C VAL A 83 0.67 2.29 -3.22
N ASP A 84 1.33 3.43 -3.09
CA ASP A 84 2.65 3.57 -2.46
C ASP A 84 2.54 4.55 -1.27
N CYS A 85 2.42 4.08 -0.03
CA CYS A 85 2.30 2.67 0.40
C CYS A 85 1.36 2.50 1.61
N LEU A 86 0.88 1.27 1.83
CA LEU A 86 0.04 0.93 2.99
C LEU A 86 0.74 1.24 4.33
N THR A 87 2.07 1.11 4.37
CA THR A 87 2.90 1.43 5.53
C THR A 87 2.68 2.86 6.02
N LEU A 88 2.82 3.84 5.12
CA LEU A 88 2.71 5.26 5.45
C LEU A 88 1.25 5.69 5.58
N TRP A 89 0.36 5.05 4.82
CA TRP A 89 -1.06 5.24 4.99
C TRP A 89 -1.52 4.93 6.42
N LEU A 90 -1.06 3.80 6.97
CA LEU A 90 -1.37 3.43 8.36
C LEU A 90 -0.71 4.38 9.37
N VAL A 91 0.51 4.87 9.10
CA VAL A 91 1.17 5.87 9.95
C VAL A 91 0.31 7.12 10.06
N ASN A 92 -0.25 7.61 8.95
CA ASN A 92 -1.08 8.83 8.97
C ASN A 92 -2.30 8.70 9.89
N TRP A 93 -2.82 7.49 10.10
CA TRP A 93 -3.95 7.21 10.99
C TRP A 93 -3.54 6.97 12.44
N LEU A 94 -2.51 6.15 12.66
CA LEU A 94 -2.16 5.66 14.00
C LEU A 94 -1.08 6.46 14.71
N MET A 95 -0.26 7.20 13.96
CA MET A 95 0.86 7.97 14.47
C MET A 95 0.98 9.28 13.67
N PRO A 96 -0.08 10.12 13.65
CA PRO A 96 -0.01 11.38 12.94
C PRO A 96 1.06 12.29 13.56
N MET A 97 1.70 13.10 12.72
CA MET A 97 2.70 14.08 13.19
C MET A 97 2.09 15.13 14.11
N ASP A 98 0.87 15.55 13.79
CA ASP A 98 0.10 16.54 14.53
C ASP A 98 -1.23 15.93 14.98
N GLY A 99 -1.58 16.16 16.24
CA GLY A 99 -2.83 15.66 16.82
C GLY A 99 -2.73 14.26 17.39
N GLU A 100 -3.90 13.65 17.61
CA GLU A 100 -4.04 12.34 18.23
C GLU A 100 -4.48 11.29 17.19
N PRO A 101 -4.15 10.00 17.38
CA PRO A 101 -4.61 8.93 16.50
C PRO A 101 -6.14 8.87 16.41
N ASP A 102 -6.68 8.84 15.20
CA ASP A 102 -8.12 8.64 14.96
C ASP A 102 -8.42 7.16 14.68
N LEU A 103 -8.63 6.39 15.76
CA LEU A 103 -8.92 4.97 15.68
C LEU A 103 -10.29 4.66 15.06
N ALA A 104 -11.26 5.55 15.24
CA ALA A 104 -12.61 5.36 14.69
C ALA A 104 -12.60 5.62 13.18
N GLY A 105 -11.94 6.70 12.74
CA GLY A 105 -11.70 6.99 11.33
C GLY A 105 -10.89 5.90 10.65
N TRP A 106 -9.82 5.41 11.30
CA TRP A 106 -9.06 4.26 10.80
C TRP A 106 -9.95 3.04 10.56
N ALA A 107 -10.74 2.65 11.55
CA ALA A 107 -11.60 1.48 11.46
C ALA A 107 -12.64 1.63 10.33
N ALA A 108 -13.24 2.82 10.19
CA ALA A 108 -14.20 3.11 9.13
C ALA A 108 -13.55 3.06 7.74
N GLU A 109 -12.38 3.67 7.58
CA GLU A 109 -11.66 3.74 6.31
C GLU A 109 -11.09 2.37 5.90
N ARG A 110 -10.56 1.59 6.85
CA ARG A 110 -10.16 0.19 6.60
C ARG A 110 -11.36 -0.63 6.14
N ALA A 111 -12.50 -0.53 6.81
CA ALA A 111 -13.72 -1.24 6.41
C ALA A 111 -14.18 -0.83 5.01
N ALA A 112 -14.18 0.47 4.70
CA ALA A 112 -14.53 0.99 3.38
C ALA A 112 -13.59 0.47 2.28
N LEU A 113 -12.27 0.47 2.52
CA LEU A 113 -11.30 -0.09 1.58
C LEU A 113 -11.57 -1.57 1.31
N LEU A 114 -11.77 -2.37 2.36
CA LEU A 114 -12.01 -3.81 2.23
C LEU A 114 -13.34 -4.13 1.53
N ASP A 115 -14.35 -3.28 1.67
CA ASP A 115 -15.63 -3.39 0.98
C ASP A 115 -15.51 -2.97 -0.50
N VAL A 116 -14.71 -1.95 -0.81
CA VAL A 116 -14.53 -1.45 -2.19
C VAL A 116 -13.75 -2.42 -3.07
N LEU A 117 -12.67 -3.01 -2.56
CA LEU A 117 -11.74 -3.78 -3.39
C LEU A 117 -12.40 -4.86 -4.27
N PRO A 118 -13.28 -5.74 -3.76
CA PRO A 118 -13.91 -6.76 -4.59
C PRO A 118 -14.80 -6.23 -5.72
N ARG A 119 -15.18 -4.95 -5.67
CA ARG A 119 -16.08 -4.29 -6.63
C ARG A 119 -15.34 -3.42 -7.65
N LEU A 120 -14.04 -3.17 -7.47
CA LEU A 120 -13.25 -2.39 -8.40
C LEU A 120 -13.05 -3.14 -9.72
N ARG A 121 -13.21 -2.41 -10.81
CA ARG A 121 -12.84 -2.83 -12.17
C ARG A 121 -11.36 -2.55 -12.43
N ALA A 122 -10.83 -1.48 -11.83
CA ALA A 122 -9.40 -1.19 -11.84
C ALA A 122 -8.60 -2.29 -11.13
N GLN A 123 -7.40 -2.56 -11.64
CA GLN A 123 -6.44 -3.39 -10.93
C GLN A 123 -5.65 -2.53 -9.94
N VAL A 124 -5.30 -3.10 -8.79
CA VAL A 124 -4.57 -2.39 -7.75
C VAL A 124 -3.33 -3.17 -7.37
N ILE A 125 -2.17 -2.51 -7.40
CA ILE A 125 -0.92 -2.99 -6.83
C ILE A 125 -0.73 -2.26 -5.50
N PHE A 126 -0.67 -3.02 -4.41
CA PHE A 126 -0.37 -2.50 -3.08
C PHE A 126 1.09 -2.70 -2.76
N VAL A 127 1.77 -1.64 -2.32
CA VAL A 127 3.10 -1.73 -1.72
C VAL A 127 2.95 -1.62 -0.21
N SER A 128 3.61 -2.50 0.53
CA SER A 128 3.66 -2.46 1.99
C SER A 128 5.00 -2.94 2.52
N ASN A 129 5.39 -2.47 3.70
CA ASN A 129 6.55 -2.99 4.41
C ASN A 129 6.15 -4.24 5.20
N GLU A 130 7.07 -5.21 5.25
CA GLU A 130 7.04 -6.24 6.29
C GLU A 130 7.97 -5.81 7.42
N VAL A 131 7.39 -5.60 8.61
CA VAL A 131 8.06 -5.04 9.79
C VAL A 131 8.03 -5.99 10.98
N GLY A 132 7.23 -7.06 10.92
CA GLY A 132 7.02 -8.01 12.01
C GLY A 132 8.11 -9.09 12.15
N TRP A 133 9.15 -9.07 11.30
CA TRP A 133 10.23 -10.07 11.31
C TRP A 133 11.39 -9.73 12.26
N GLY A 134 11.29 -8.62 12.97
CA GLY A 134 12.31 -8.15 13.91
C GLY A 134 11.96 -8.40 15.38
N VAL A 135 12.63 -7.67 16.26
CA VAL A 135 12.34 -7.65 17.70
C VAL A 135 11.03 -6.90 17.95
N SER A 136 10.23 -7.37 18.91
CA SER A 136 9.02 -6.67 19.32
C SER A 136 9.35 -5.25 19.82
N PRO A 137 8.66 -4.20 19.33
CA PRO A 137 8.91 -2.83 19.77
C PRO A 137 8.71 -2.65 21.28
N MET A 138 9.49 -1.76 21.89
CA MET A 138 9.37 -1.46 23.32
C MET A 138 8.23 -0.50 23.66
N SER A 139 7.87 0.42 22.76
CA SER A 139 6.74 1.33 22.97
C SER A 139 5.41 0.66 22.61
N ARG A 140 4.34 1.05 23.32
CA ARG A 140 2.99 0.50 23.12
C ARG A 140 2.46 0.90 21.75
N GLU A 141 2.74 2.12 21.35
CA GLU A 141 2.34 2.76 20.09
C GLU A 141 2.96 2.01 18.91
N ALA A 142 4.27 1.74 18.97
CA ALA A 142 4.95 1.01 17.90
C ALA A 142 4.50 -0.45 17.82
N ARG A 143 4.23 -1.12 18.95
CA ARG A 143 3.63 -2.47 18.95
C ARG A 143 2.26 -2.46 18.28
N HIS A 144 1.39 -1.52 18.65
CA HIS A 144 0.07 -1.39 18.05
C HIS A 144 0.15 -1.16 16.54
N TYR A 145 1.06 -0.30 16.08
CA TYR A 145 1.30 -0.07 14.65
C TYR A 145 1.76 -1.35 13.92
N VAL A 146 2.75 -2.07 14.47
CA VAL A 146 3.26 -3.31 13.87
C VAL A 146 2.17 -4.38 13.77
N ASP A 147 1.40 -4.57 14.84
CA ASP A 147 0.29 -5.54 14.87
C ASP A 147 -0.78 -5.18 13.84
N GLU A 148 -1.17 -3.90 13.77
CA GLU A 148 -2.21 -3.45 12.85
C GLU A 148 -1.73 -3.46 11.39
N LEU A 149 -0.45 -3.17 11.11
CA LEU A 149 0.12 -3.33 9.76
C LEU A 149 0.10 -4.79 9.32
N GLY A 150 0.42 -5.71 10.24
CA GLY A 150 0.33 -7.14 9.99
C GLY A 150 -1.09 -7.60 9.65
N ARG A 151 -2.10 -7.10 10.38
CA ARG A 151 -3.51 -7.38 10.09
C ARG A 151 -3.96 -6.75 8.76
N LEU A 152 -3.58 -5.51 8.50
CA LEU A 152 -3.87 -4.83 7.24
C LEU A 152 -3.29 -5.60 6.06
N ASN A 153 -2.02 -6.01 6.14
CA ASN A 153 -1.38 -6.81 5.09
C ASN A 153 -2.12 -8.13 4.84
N GLN A 154 -2.54 -8.82 5.90
CA GLN A 154 -3.34 -10.05 5.78
C GLN A 154 -4.70 -9.80 5.13
N ASP A 155 -5.40 -8.74 5.54
CA ASP A 155 -6.71 -8.41 4.98
C ASP A 155 -6.60 -8.05 3.50
N ILE A 156 -5.62 -7.23 3.12
CA ILE A 156 -5.36 -6.86 1.73
C ILE A 156 -4.95 -8.09 0.91
N ALA A 157 -4.04 -8.94 1.44
CA ALA A 157 -3.64 -10.17 0.76
C ALA A 157 -4.84 -11.03 0.38
N ARG A 158 -5.82 -11.21 1.28
CA ARG A 158 -7.05 -11.97 0.99
C ARG A 158 -7.91 -11.38 -0.13
N ARG A 159 -7.72 -10.10 -0.49
CA ARG A 159 -8.39 -9.44 -1.63
C ARG A 159 -7.49 -9.37 -2.87
N CYS A 160 -6.30 -9.96 -2.83
CA CYS A 160 -5.38 -10.06 -3.95
C CYS A 160 -5.37 -11.47 -4.54
N GLY A 161 -5.09 -11.56 -5.85
CA GLY A 161 -4.82 -12.84 -6.50
C GLY A 161 -3.34 -13.21 -6.49
N GLN A 162 -2.45 -12.24 -6.26
CA GLN A 162 -1.00 -12.44 -6.22
C GLN A 162 -0.40 -11.75 -4.98
N LEU A 163 0.59 -12.41 -4.38
CA LEU A 163 1.45 -11.89 -3.33
C LEU A 163 2.90 -12.01 -3.77
N THR A 164 3.67 -10.93 -3.66
CA THR A 164 5.12 -10.93 -3.87
C THR A 164 5.83 -10.47 -2.60
N LEU A 165 6.78 -11.28 -2.15
CA LEU A 165 7.79 -10.86 -1.18
C LEU A 165 9.03 -10.34 -1.93
N MET A 166 9.55 -9.19 -1.51
CA MET A 166 10.79 -8.61 -2.02
C MET A 166 11.92 -8.68 -0.99
N VAL A 167 13.05 -9.25 -1.38
CA VAL A 167 14.29 -9.34 -0.57
C VAL A 167 15.49 -9.03 -1.46
N ALA A 168 16.33 -8.08 -1.04
CA ALA A 168 17.55 -7.69 -1.78
C ALA A 168 17.34 -7.40 -3.29
N GLY A 169 16.18 -6.84 -3.66
CA GLY A 169 15.83 -6.55 -5.05
C GLY A 169 15.26 -7.73 -5.85
N GLN A 170 15.14 -8.91 -5.24
CA GLN A 170 14.59 -10.11 -5.87
C GLN A 170 13.15 -10.35 -5.44
N ALA A 171 12.35 -10.91 -6.34
CA ALA A 171 10.92 -11.16 -6.14
C ALA A 171 10.62 -12.65 -5.94
N TRP A 172 9.88 -12.97 -4.88
CA TRP A 172 9.27 -14.28 -4.66
C TRP A 172 7.76 -14.12 -4.71
N SER A 173 7.18 -14.55 -5.83
CA SER A 173 5.75 -14.39 -6.11
C SER A 173 5.01 -15.71 -5.99
N ARG A 174 3.80 -15.66 -5.44
CA ARG A 174 2.86 -16.78 -5.45
C ARG A 174 1.41 -16.30 -5.56
N PRO A 175 0.49 -17.14 -6.06
CA PRO A 175 -0.94 -16.92 -5.86
C PRO A 175 -1.27 -16.84 -4.37
N VAL A 176 -2.25 -16.00 -4.02
CA VAL A 176 -2.77 -15.99 -2.65
C VAL A 176 -3.62 -17.22 -2.43
N GLU A 177 -3.34 -17.95 -1.35
CA GLU A 177 -4.10 -19.10 -0.89
C GLU A 177 -5.24 -18.63 0.03
N ASP A 178 -6.42 -19.21 -0.09
CA ASP A 178 -7.53 -18.94 0.83
C ASP A 178 -7.32 -19.72 2.13
N MET A 179 -6.87 -19.01 3.17
CA MET A 179 -6.58 -19.58 4.49
C MET A 179 -7.79 -19.58 5.44
N THR A 180 -9.03 -19.46 4.94
CA THR A 180 -10.25 -19.41 5.78
C THR A 180 -10.56 -20.70 6.57
N HIS A 181 -9.75 -21.75 6.43
CA HIS A 181 -9.93 -23.04 7.11
C HIS A 181 -8.71 -23.55 7.91
N ALA A 182 -7.76 -22.67 8.28
CA ALA A 182 -6.63 -23.02 9.15
C ALA A 182 -6.86 -22.62 10.62
#